data_AF-A0A4Q7YXQ9-F1
#
_entry.id   AF-A0A4Q7YXQ9-F1
#
_cell.length_a   1.000
_cell.length_b   1.000
_cell.length_c   1.000
_cell.angle_alpha   90.00
_cell.angle_beta   90.00
_cell.angle_gamma   90.00
#
_symmetry.space_group_name_H-M   'P 1'
#
loop_
_entity.id
_entity.type
_entity.pdbx_description
1 polymer ?
#
loop_
_entity_poly.entity_id
_entity_poly.type
_entity_poly.pdbx_seq_one_letter_code
_entity_poly.pdbx_strand_id
1 'polypeptide(L)'
;MNTPQRKTMPDETASAADENKLPPDWMIFSALNAAWIQSPDGTIKLMAERIMTFQGLGTSAAPAERVRARLIAQSYVQVYAVLQELNATYKKTAYAERKAT
;
A
#
# COMPACT_ATOMS: atom_id res chain seq x y z
N MET A 1 36.45 -23.92 33.79
CA MET A 1 36.15 -23.79 32.34
C MET A 1 35.10 -22.70 32.21
N ASN A 2 35.52 -21.50 31.77
CA ASN A 2 34.67 -20.32 31.62
C ASN A 2 34.30 -20.15 30.15
N THR A 3 33.01 -20.22 29.82
CA THR A 3 32.49 -19.90 28.49
C THR A 3 32.10 -18.42 28.45
N PRO A 4 32.69 -17.59 27.58
CA PRO A 4 32.28 -16.20 27.46
C PRO A 4 30.97 -16.06 26.67
N GLN A 5 30.02 -15.35 27.29
CA GLN A 5 28.82 -14.78 26.68
C GLN A 5 29.21 -13.85 25.51
N ARG A 6 28.96 -14.26 24.26
CA ARG A 6 29.07 -13.37 23.11
C ARG A 6 27.71 -12.70 22.86
N LYS A 7 27.56 -11.50 23.44
CA LYS A 7 26.62 -10.48 22.96
C LYS A 7 26.80 -10.36 21.44
N THR A 8 25.75 -10.63 20.68
CA THR A 8 25.64 -10.14 19.31
C THR A 8 24.51 -9.13 19.30
N MET A 9 24.90 -7.92 18.92
CA MET A 9 24.11 -6.70 18.89
C MET A 9 22.91 -6.85 17.94
N PRO A 10 21.81 -6.11 18.15
CA PRO A 10 20.75 -6.02 17.16
C PRO A 10 21.33 -5.43 15.88
N ASP A 11 21.04 -6.08 14.76
CA ASP A 11 21.45 -5.68 13.43
C ASP A 11 20.88 -4.29 13.12
N GLU A 12 21.76 -3.31 13.23
CA GLU A 12 21.56 -1.90 12.92
C GLU A 12 21.61 -1.73 11.40
N THR A 13 20.52 -2.13 10.73
CA THR A 13 20.19 -1.65 9.38
C THR A 13 18.71 -1.27 9.27
N ALA A 14 18.12 -0.77 10.37
CA ALA A 14 17.01 0.16 10.28
C ALA A 14 17.59 1.52 9.83
N SER A 15 17.87 1.63 8.54
CA SER A 15 18.11 2.94 7.91
C SER A 15 16.98 3.85 8.32
N ALA A 16 17.34 4.93 9.01
CA ALA A 16 16.44 5.88 9.67
C ALA A 16 15.22 6.22 8.80
N ALA A 17 14.12 5.50 9.02
CA ALA A 17 12.81 5.92 8.60
C ALA A 17 12.42 7.06 9.54
N ASP A 18 12.81 8.28 9.16
CA ASP A 18 12.26 9.58 9.58
C ASP A 18 11.02 9.43 10.51
N GLU A 19 11.28 9.32 11.81
CA GLU A 19 10.30 8.89 12.83
C GLU A 19 9.14 9.89 13.03
N ASN A 20 9.16 11.02 12.32
CA ASN A 20 8.09 12.02 12.31
C ASN A 20 7.09 11.87 11.15
N LYS A 21 7.30 10.93 10.23
CA LYS A 21 6.31 10.60 9.21
C LYS A 21 5.55 9.37 9.66
N LEU A 22 4.53 9.59 10.49
CA LEU A 22 3.48 8.58 10.65
C LEU A 22 3.09 8.15 9.24
N PRO A 23 3.21 6.85 8.93
CA PRO A 23 2.87 6.37 7.61
C PRO A 23 1.40 6.77 7.37
N PRO A 24 1.03 7.24 6.17
CA PRO A 24 -0.31 7.75 5.91
C PRO A 24 -1.37 6.77 6.41
N ASP A 25 -2.54 7.25 6.86
CA ASP A 25 -3.54 6.42 7.56
C ASP A 25 -3.93 5.11 6.84
N TRP A 26 -3.76 5.00 5.52
CA TRP A 26 -4.00 3.76 4.78
C TRP A 26 -2.91 2.68 4.99
N MET A 27 -1.72 3.02 5.49
CA MET A 27 -0.64 2.07 5.83
C MET A 27 -0.90 1.32 7.14
N ILE A 28 -1.92 1.69 7.92
CA ILE A 28 -2.40 0.88 9.05
C ILE A 28 -2.95 -0.48 8.57
N PHE A 29 -3.34 -0.57 7.30
CA PHE A 29 -3.72 -1.83 6.67
C PHE A 29 -2.45 -2.58 6.26
N SER A 30 -1.93 -3.39 7.19
CA SER A 30 -0.66 -4.12 7.04
C SER A 30 -0.55 -4.92 5.73
N ALA A 31 -1.63 -5.56 5.29
CA ALA A 31 -1.67 -6.31 4.03
C ALA A 31 -1.54 -5.39 2.79
N LEU A 32 -2.18 -4.22 2.81
CA LEU A 32 -2.08 -3.25 1.72
C LEU A 32 -0.69 -2.61 1.69
N ASN A 33 -0.14 -2.30 2.87
CA ASN A 33 1.21 -1.75 2.98
C ASN A 33 2.28 -2.75 2.49
N ALA A 34 2.17 -4.03 2.88
CA ALA A 34 3.08 -5.06 2.42
C ALA A 34 3.03 -5.23 0.88
N ALA A 35 1.82 -5.23 0.29
CA ALA A 35 1.66 -5.28 -1.16
C ALA A 35 2.25 -4.04 -1.85
N TRP A 36 2.04 -2.85 -1.27
CA TRP A 36 2.57 -1.59 -1.78
C TRP A 36 4.10 -1.55 -1.80
N ILE A 37 4.75 -1.94 -0.70
CA ILE A 37 6.21 -2.00 -0.58
C ILE A 37 6.79 -2.97 -1.63
N GLN A 38 6.12 -4.09 -1.91
CA GLN A 38 6.57 -5.03 -2.94
C GLN A 38 6.40 -4.49 -4.35
N SER A 39 5.24 -3.90 -4.67
CA SER A 39 4.97 -3.36 -5.99
C SER A 39 3.85 -2.30 -5.95
N PRO A 40 4.20 -1.00 -6.04
CA PRO A 40 3.21 0.07 -6.14
C PRO A 40 2.28 -0.09 -7.35
N ASP A 41 2.86 -0.32 -8.54
CA ASP A 41 2.10 -0.49 -9.78
C ASP A 41 1.25 -1.77 -9.75
N GLY A 42 1.76 -2.87 -9.18
CA GLY A 42 0.99 -4.11 -8.98
C GLY A 42 -0.19 -3.93 -8.03
N THR A 43 -0.01 -3.17 -6.96
CA THR A 43 -1.07 -2.87 -5.98
C THR A 43 -2.16 -1.99 -6.59
N ILE A 44 -1.77 -0.97 -7.37
CA ILE A 44 -2.71 -0.13 -8.13
C ILE A 44 -3.53 -0.98 -9.11
N LYS A 45 -2.87 -1.86 -9.87
CA LYS A 45 -3.54 -2.78 -10.80
C LYS A 45 -4.53 -3.69 -10.07
N LEU A 46 -4.14 -4.27 -8.94
CA LEU A 46 -5.03 -5.10 -8.12
C LEU A 46 -6.27 -4.33 -7.68
N MET A 47 -6.14 -3.08 -7.25
CA MET A 47 -7.30 -2.26 -6.88
C MET A 47 -8.22 -2.01 -8.08
N ALA A 48 -7.67 -1.73 -9.27
CA ALA A 48 -8.46 -1.58 -10.50
C ALA A 48 -9.24 -2.86 -10.84
N GLU A 49 -8.62 -4.04 -10.74
CA GLU A 49 -9.27 -5.33 -10.96
C GLU A 49 -10.42 -5.57 -9.97
N ARG A 50 -10.24 -5.20 -8.69
CA ARG A 50 -11.30 -5.28 -7.67
C ARG A 50 -12.47 -4.36 -7.98
N ILE A 51 -12.23 -3.13 -8.44
CA ILE A 51 -13.28 -2.22 -8.88
C ILE A 51 -14.12 -2.87 -9.97
N MET A 52 -13.50 -3.39 -11.03
CA MET A 52 -14.21 -4.02 -12.15
C MET A 52 -15.03 -5.23 -11.68
N THR A 53 -14.45 -6.06 -10.81
CA THR A 53 -15.12 -7.25 -10.24
C THR A 53 -16.42 -6.86 -9.52
N PHE A 54 -16.36 -5.89 -8.60
CA PHE A 54 -17.52 -5.49 -7.80
C PHE A 54 -18.52 -4.62 -8.59
N GLN A 55 -18.07 -3.85 -9.58
CA GLN A 55 -18.98 -3.19 -10.51
C GLN A 55 -19.79 -4.20 -11.32
N GLY A 56 -19.16 -5.28 -11.81
CA GLY A 56 -19.84 -6.38 -12.47
C GLY A 56 -20.93 -7.00 -11.57
N LEU A 57 -20.58 -7.35 -10.33
CA LEU A 57 -21.54 -7.86 -9.33
C LEU A 57 -22.67 -6.86 -9.03
N GLY A 58 -22.38 -5.55 -9.06
CA GLY A 58 -23.36 -4.47 -8.89
C GLY A 58 -24.45 -4.40 -9.96
N THR A 59 -24.32 -5.19 -11.04
CA THR A 59 -25.28 -5.27 -12.15
C THR A 59 -25.99 -6.63 -12.24
N SER A 60 -25.32 -7.73 -11.88
CA SER A 60 -25.83 -9.10 -12.07
C SER A 60 -26.41 -9.77 -10.82
N ALA A 61 -26.04 -9.32 -9.61
CA ALA A 61 -26.39 -9.99 -8.35
C ALA A 61 -27.85 -9.73 -7.89
N ALA A 62 -28.26 -10.29 -6.75
CA ALA A 62 -29.55 -9.97 -6.13
C ALA A 62 -29.58 -8.52 -5.61
N PRO A 63 -30.76 -7.88 -5.40
CA PRO A 63 -30.84 -6.46 -5.06
C PRO A 63 -29.97 -6.03 -3.87
N ALA A 64 -29.99 -6.77 -2.75
CA ALA A 64 -29.16 -6.48 -1.58
C ALA A 64 -27.66 -6.60 -1.87
N GLU A 65 -27.28 -7.61 -2.66
CA GLU A 65 -25.91 -7.85 -3.07
C GLU A 65 -25.41 -6.76 -4.03
N ARG A 66 -26.27 -6.23 -4.91
CA ARG A 66 -25.93 -5.10 -5.78
C ARG A 66 -25.57 -3.86 -4.98
N VAL A 67 -26.36 -3.53 -3.95
CA VAL A 67 -26.09 -2.38 -3.08
C VAL A 67 -24.75 -2.57 -2.36
N ARG A 68 -24.52 -3.77 -1.81
CA ARG A 68 -23.25 -4.10 -1.15
C ARG A 68 -22.06 -4.01 -2.12
N ALA A 69 -22.19 -4.56 -3.32
CA ALA A 69 -21.14 -4.55 -4.33
C ALA A 69 -20.81 -3.13 -4.81
N ARG A 70 -21.81 -2.24 -4.94
CA ARG A 70 -21.58 -0.82 -5.27
C ARG A 70 -20.81 -0.09 -4.19
N LEU A 71 -21.16 -0.30 -2.92
CA LEU A 71 -20.45 0.28 -1.78
C LEU A 71 -18.99 -0.18 -1.73
N ILE A 72 -18.75 -1.48 -1.94
CA ILE A 72 -17.39 -2.03 -1.99
C ILE A 72 -16.62 -1.50 -3.21
N ALA A 73 -17.25 -1.42 -4.38
CA ALA A 73 -16.60 -0.85 -5.55
C ALA A 73 -16.19 0.62 -5.32
N GLN A 74 -17.06 1.42 -4.69
CA GLN A 74 -16.75 2.81 -4.35
C GLN A 74 -15.57 2.94 -3.38
N SER A 75 -15.47 2.08 -2.37
CA SER A 75 -14.32 2.11 -1.45
C SER A 75 -13.01 1.78 -2.19
N TYR A 76 -13.02 0.79 -3.09
CA TYR A 76 -11.85 0.51 -3.93
C TYR A 76 -11.49 1.66 -4.88
N VAL A 77 -12.48 2.37 -5.45
CA VAL A 77 -12.23 3.57 -6.28
C VAL A 77 -11.49 4.64 -5.48
N GLN A 78 -11.89 4.89 -4.23
CA GLN A 78 -11.23 5.86 -3.37
C GLN A 78 -9.78 5.46 -3.07
N VAL A 79 -9.56 4.19 -2.68
CA VAL A 79 -8.21 3.67 -2.42
C VAL A 79 -7.35 3.74 -3.68
N TYR A 80 -7.88 3.34 -4.84
CA TYR A 80 -7.19 3.39 -6.12
C TYR A 80 -6.73 4.81 -6.48
N ALA A 81 -7.58 5.83 -6.26
CA ALA A 81 -7.22 7.22 -6.51
C ALA A 81 -6.07 7.70 -5.60
N VAL A 82 -6.14 7.40 -4.30
CA VAL A 82 -5.08 7.75 -3.33
C VAL A 82 -3.76 7.08 -3.71
N LEU A 83 -3.78 5.80 -4.06
CA LEU A 83 -2.58 5.07 -4.46
C LEU A 83 -1.97 5.61 -5.76
N GLN A 84 -2.79 6.04 -6.73
CA GLN A 84 -2.27 6.70 -7.93
C GLN A 84 -1.57 8.01 -7.63
N GLU A 85 -2.18 8.87 -6.80
CA GLU A 85 -1.58 10.15 -6.39
C GLU A 85 -0.27 9.93 -5.63
N LEU A 86 -0.26 8.95 -4.73
CA LEU A 86 0.93 8.56 -3.99
C LEU A 86 2.05 8.06 -4.92
N ASN A 87 1.73 7.21 -5.89
CA ASN A 87 2.71 6.71 -6.86
C ASN A 87 3.29 7.83 -7.72
N ALA A 88 2.44 8.75 -8.17
CA ALA A 88 2.87 9.92 -8.93
C ALA A 88 3.83 10.80 -8.11
N THR A 89 3.52 11.01 -6.82
CA THR A 89 4.37 11.75 -5.88
C THR A 89 5.71 11.04 -5.65
N TYR A 90 5.68 9.73 -5.37
CA TYR A 90 6.88 8.91 -5.17
C TYR A 90 7.81 8.92 -6.39
N LYS A 91 7.24 8.77 -7.60
CA LYS A 91 8.01 8.82 -8.85
C LYS A 91 8.62 10.21 -9.08
N LYS A 92 7.91 11.29 -8.72
CA LYS A 92 8.40 12.67 -8.84
C LYS A 92 9.56 12.95 -7.87
N THR A 93 9.48 12.51 -6.61
CA THR A 93 10.55 12.70 -5.61
C THR A 93 11.77 11.86 -5.94
N ALA A 94 11.59 10.57 -6.30
CA ALA A 94 12.69 9.70 -6.71
C ALA A 94 13.43 10.22 -7.96
N TYR A 95 12.71 10.87 -8.87
CA TYR A 95 13.33 11.53 -10.03
C TYR A 95 14.08 12.82 -9.67
N ALA A 96 13.58 13.60 -8.71
CA ALA A 96 14.24 14.81 -8.23
C ALA A 96 15.57 14.48 -7.51
N GLU A 97 15.59 13.43 -6.68
CA GLU A 97 16.78 12.98 -5.96
C GLU A 97 17.90 12.53 -6.92
N ARG A 98 17.55 11.79 -7.99
CA ARG A 98 18.52 11.34 -9.00
C ARG A 98 19.11 12.45 -9.87
N LYS A 99 18.49 13.63 -9.91
CA LYS A 99 18.99 14.80 -10.64
C LYS A 99 19.88 15.71 -9.79
N ALA A 100 19.82 15.56 -8.46
CA ALA A 100 20.61 16.34 -7.52
C ALA A 100 21.97 15.72 -7.17
N THR A 101 22.23 14.48 -7.62
CA THR A 101 23.52 13.78 -7.58
C THR A 101 24.18 13.74 -8.94
#